data_AF-A0A830D4E7-F1
#
_entry.id   AF-A0A830D4E7-F1
#
_cell.length_a   1.000
_cell.length_b   1.000
_cell.length_c   1.000
_cell.angle_alpha   90.00
_cell.angle_beta   90.00
_cell.angle_gamma   90.00
#
_symmetry.space_group_name_H-M   'P 1'
#
loop_
_entity.id
_entity.type
_entity.pdbx_description
1 polymer ?
#
loop_
_entity_poly.entity_id
_entity_poly.type
_entity_poly.pdbx_seq_one_letter_code
_entity_poly.pdbx_strand_id
1 'polypeptide(L)'
;KLLFKENLLPSRGDTRLFSIGPSIAVISILLSYSVIPFSYRFILPDLSIGIFLWIAVSSLAPVGLLMSGYGSNNKYSFLGGLRAAAQSISYEIPLTL
;
A
#
# COMPACT_ATOMS: atom_id res chain seq x y z
N LYS A 1 18.95 1.43 12.06
CA LYS A 1 19.91 1.40 10.92
C LYS A 1 19.40 2.19 9.71
N LEU A 2 18.19 1.96 9.20
CA LEU A 2 17.67 2.68 8.04
C LEU A 2 17.32 4.15 8.31
N LEU A 3 16.81 4.47 9.52
CA LEU A 3 16.44 5.84 9.91
C LEU A 3 17.62 6.84 9.96
N PHE A 4 18.85 6.35 10.08
CA PHE A 4 20.06 7.16 10.14
C PHE A 4 20.78 7.24 8.79
N LYS A 5 20.25 6.58 7.75
CA LYS A 5 20.86 6.56 6.42
C LYS A 5 20.38 7.75 5.62
N GLU A 6 21.25 8.31 4.79
CA GLU A 6 20.88 9.35 3.84
C GLU A 6 19.82 8.82 2.84
N ASN A 7 18.80 9.65 2.61
CA ASN A 7 17.73 9.37 1.67
C ASN A 7 18.15 9.81 0.26
N LEU A 8 18.66 8.87 -0.53
CA LEU A 8 18.99 9.09 -1.93
C LEU A 8 17.73 9.04 -2.79
N LEU A 9 17.38 10.16 -3.41
CA LEU A 9 16.23 10.30 -4.31
C LEU A 9 16.69 10.28 -5.77
N PRO A 10 15.88 9.74 -6.70
CA PRO A 10 16.24 9.68 -8.12
C PRO A 10 16.28 11.09 -8.74
N SER A 11 17.38 11.45 -9.41
CA SER A 11 17.57 12.79 -9.98
C SER A 11 16.69 13.09 -11.20
N ARG A 12 16.22 12.05 -11.89
CA ARG A 12 15.38 12.18 -13.10
C ARG A 12 13.91 11.81 -12.85
N GLY A 13 13.54 11.45 -11.61
CA GLY A 13 12.20 10.97 -11.25
C GLY A 13 11.35 12.02 -10.53
N ASP A 14 10.05 11.75 -10.42
CA ASP A 14 9.16 12.55 -9.57
C ASP A 14 9.37 12.15 -8.11
N THR A 15 10.07 13.01 -7.37
CA THR A 15 10.42 12.78 -5.96
C THR A 15 9.20 12.75 -5.05
N ARG A 16 8.13 13.48 -5.38
CA ARG A 16 6.88 13.47 -4.59
C ARG A 16 6.16 12.15 -4.79
N LEU A 17 6.01 11.71 -6.04
CA LEU A 17 5.34 10.44 -6.33
C LEU A 17 6.12 9.24 -5.78
N PHE A 18 7.45 9.27 -5.88
CA PHE A 18 8.34 8.24 -5.36
C PHE A 18 8.29 8.12 -3.83
N SER A 19 8.12 9.25 -3.11
CA SER A 19 8.02 9.26 -1.65
C SER A 19 6.60 8.94 -1.14
N ILE A 20 5.57 9.43 -1.83
CA ILE A 20 4.17 9.20 -1.46
C ILE A 20 3.72 7.77 -1.75
N GLY A 21 4.20 7.16 -2.84
CA GLY A 21 3.80 5.80 -3.25
C GLY A 21 3.95 4.75 -2.13
N PRO A 22 5.15 4.58 -1.53
CA PRO A 22 5.35 3.68 -0.40
C PRO A 22 4.50 4.04 0.82
N SER A 23 4.31 5.34 1.07
CA SER A 23 3.51 5.83 2.19
C SER A 23 2.04 5.39 2.06
N ILE A 24 1.45 5.46 0.87
CA ILE A 24 0.07 5.01 0.62
C ILE A 24 -0.08 3.51 0.91
N ALA A 25 0.86 2.69 0.44
CA ALA A 25 0.83 1.26 0.67
C ALA A 25 0.90 0.91 2.17
N VAL A 26 1.77 1.59 2.92
CA VAL A 26 1.89 1.40 4.37
C VAL A 26 0.65 1.89 5.11
N ILE A 27 0.12 3.06 4.75
CA ILE A 27 -1.07 3.64 5.39
C ILE A 27 -2.29 2.74 5.18
N SER A 28 -2.47 2.17 3.98
CA SER A 28 -3.53 1.18 3.71
C SER A 28 -3.46 0.01 4.69
N ILE A 29 -2.28 -0.57 4.90
CA ILE A 29 -2.10 -1.69 5.84
C ILE A 29 -2.35 -1.25 7.30
N LEU A 30 -1.90 -0.07 7.69
CA LEU A 30 -2.13 0.44 9.04
C LEU A 30 -3.63 0.72 9.31
N LEU A 31 -4.37 1.21 8.31
CA LEU A 31 -5.82 1.41 8.41
C LEU A 31 -6.57 0.08 8.53
N SER A 32 -6.10 -0.94 7.83
CA SER A 32 -6.65 -2.31 7.88
C SER A 32 -6.66 -2.90 9.30
N TYR A 33 -5.70 -2.54 10.16
CA TYR A 33 -5.67 -2.94 11.57
C TYR A 33 -6.83 -2.40 12.41
N SER A 34 -7.46 -1.30 11.99
CA SER A 34 -8.58 -0.72 12.73
C SER A 34 -9.81 -1.63 12.77
N VAL A 35 -9.91 -2.58 11.85
CA VAL A 35 -11.05 -3.52 11.75
C VAL A 35 -10.89 -4.70 12.71
N ILE A 36 -9.68 -4.99 13.19
CA ILE A 36 -9.39 -6.22 13.94
C ILE A 36 -9.84 -6.03 15.41
N PRO A 37 -10.77 -6.86 15.93
CA PRO A 37 -11.16 -6.82 17.33
C PRO A 37 -10.09 -7.50 18.20
N PHE A 38 -9.47 -6.75 19.13
CA PHE A 38 -8.43 -7.31 20.01
C PHE A 38 -9.01 -7.93 21.29
N SER A 39 -10.17 -7.48 21.74
CA SER A 39 -10.89 -8.04 22.89
C SER A 39 -12.36 -7.63 22.84
N TYR A 40 -13.23 -8.32 23.60
CA TYR A 40 -14.66 -8.00 23.72
C TYR A 40 -14.93 -6.54 24.15
N ARG A 41 -13.96 -5.89 24.80
CA ARG A 41 -14.00 -4.47 25.20
C ARG A 41 -13.04 -3.56 24.40
N PHE A 42 -12.15 -4.13 23.60
CA PHE A 42 -11.15 -3.39 22.81
C PHE A 42 -11.46 -3.57 21.31
N ILE A 43 -12.48 -2.87 20.87
CA ILE A 43 -12.86 -2.68 19.47
C ILE A 43 -12.68 -1.19 19.19
N LEU A 44 -11.85 -0.80 18.21
CA LEU A 44 -11.61 0.63 17.90
C LEU A 44 -12.89 1.27 17.34
N PRO A 45 -13.50 0.73 16.26
CA PRO A 45 -14.89 1.00 15.89
C PRO A 45 -15.72 -0.28 15.78
N ASP A 46 -16.90 -0.33 16.43
CA ASP A 46 -17.89 -1.39 16.18
C ASP A 46 -18.57 -1.12 14.84
N LEU A 47 -17.87 -1.49 13.76
CA LEU A 47 -18.31 -1.27 12.40
C LEU A 47 -18.99 -2.53 11.86
N SER A 48 -20.30 -2.47 11.65
CA SER A 48 -21.06 -3.56 11.02
C SER A 48 -20.55 -3.91 9.61
N ILE A 49 -19.75 -3.03 9.00
CA ILE A 49 -19.20 -3.12 7.64
C ILE A 49 -17.67 -3.38 7.67
N GLY A 50 -17.13 -3.89 8.80
CA GLY A 50 -15.69 -4.03 9.01
C GLY A 50 -14.96 -4.81 7.90
N ILE A 51 -15.48 -5.99 7.52
CA ILE A 51 -14.86 -6.85 6.48
C ILE A 51 -14.84 -6.15 5.11
N PHE A 52 -15.93 -5.47 4.75
CA PHE A 52 -15.97 -4.72 3.49
C PHE A 52 -15.00 -3.54 3.49
N LEU A 53 -14.85 -2.84 4.62
CA LEU A 53 -13.86 -1.77 4.77
C LEU A 53 -12.43 -2.33 4.64
N TRP A 54 -12.17 -3.50 5.20
CA TRP A 54 -10.88 -4.18 5.08
C TRP A 54 -10.52 -4.45 3.61
N ILE A 55 -11.46 -5.00 2.83
CA ILE A 55 -11.29 -5.25 1.39
C ILE A 55 -11.10 -3.94 0.61
N ALA A 56 -11.90 -2.92 0.90
CA ALA A 56 -11.80 -1.62 0.22
C ALA A 56 -10.43 -0.96 0.47
N VAL A 57 -9.93 -1.03 1.70
CA VAL A 57 -8.64 -0.46 2.08
C VAL A 57 -7.48 -1.25 1.48
N SER A 58 -7.54 -2.58 1.41
CA SER A 58 -6.46 -3.38 0.79
C SER A 58 -6.26 -3.05 -0.69
N SER A 59 -7.32 -2.68 -1.40
CA SER A 59 -7.26 -2.30 -2.82
C SER A 59 -6.51 -0.98 -3.10
N LEU A 60 -6.12 -0.21 -2.07
CA LEU A 60 -5.26 0.97 -2.22
C LEU A 60 -3.77 0.60 -2.36
N ALA A 61 -3.33 -0.57 -1.87
CA ALA A 61 -1.91 -0.94 -1.90
C ALA A 61 -1.31 -1.03 -3.33
N PRO A 62 -1.99 -1.59 -4.35
CA PRO A 62 -1.52 -1.59 -5.73
C PRO A 62 -1.26 -0.18 -6.29
N VAL A 63 -2.05 0.81 -5.88
CA VAL A 63 -1.89 2.21 -6.32
C VAL A 63 -0.55 2.78 -5.84
N GLY A 64 -0.20 2.52 -4.57
CA GLY A 64 1.09 2.93 -4.01
C GLY A 64 2.29 2.30 -4.73
N LEU A 65 2.17 1.03 -5.14
CA LEU A 65 3.19 0.33 -5.94
C LEU A 65 3.37 0.96 -7.32
N LEU A 66 2.27 1.30 -8.01
CA LEU A 66 2.32 1.96 -9.31
C LEU A 66 2.93 3.36 -9.23
N MET A 67 2.54 4.15 -8.22
CA MET A 67 3.08 5.50 -8.00
C MET A 67 4.59 5.47 -7.73
N SER A 68 5.06 4.53 -6.90
CA SER A 68 6.49 4.34 -6.63
C SER A 68 7.26 3.89 -7.87
N GLY A 69 6.70 2.95 -8.63
CA GLY A 69 7.28 2.47 -9.89
C GLY A 69 7.41 3.59 -10.93
N TYR A 70 6.36 4.39 -11.13
CA TYR A 70 6.37 5.51 -12.07
C TYR A 70 7.28 6.65 -11.62
N GLY A 71 7.22 7.05 -10.34
CA GLY A 71 8.04 8.11 -9.76
C GLY A 71 9.55 7.85 -9.83
N SER A 72 9.96 6.58 -9.90
CA SER A 72 11.38 6.20 -10.02
C SER A 72 12.03 6.57 -11.38
N ASN A 73 11.23 6.86 -12.41
CA ASN A 73 11.66 7.12 -13.80
C ASN A 73 12.74 6.15 -14.31
N ASN A 74 12.56 4.85 -14.03
CA ASN A 74 13.42 3.79 -14.53
C ASN A 74 12.59 2.68 -15.18
N LYS A 75 12.98 2.27 -16.40
CA LYS A 75 12.26 1.24 -17.19
C LYS A 75 12.05 -0.06 -16.38
N TYR A 76 13.10 -0.53 -15.71
CA TYR A 76 13.04 -1.79 -14.97
C TYR A 76 12.21 -1.69 -13.70
N SER A 77 12.37 -0.59 -12.95
CA SER A 77 11.59 -0.34 -11.73
C SER A 77 10.10 -0.17 -12.04
N PHE A 78 9.75 0.49 -13.14
CA PHE A 78 8.37 0.64 -13.58
C PHE A 78 7.74 -0.70 -13.97
N LEU A 79 8.44 -1.52 -14.76
CA LEU A 79 7.97 -2.88 -15.08
C LEU A 79 7.84 -3.78 -13.85
N GLY A 80 8.76 -3.64 -12.88
CA GLY A 80 8.67 -4.32 -11.58
C GLY A 80 7.43 -3.89 -10.79
N GLY A 81 7.15 -2.58 -10.74
CA GLY A 81 5.96 -2.03 -10.11
C GLY A 81 4.66 -2.51 -10.75
N LEU A 82 4.59 -2.54 -12.09
CA LEU A 82 3.44 -3.10 -12.83
C LEU A 82 3.21 -4.58 -12.52
N ARG A 83 4.27 -5.38 -12.46
CA ARG A 83 4.16 -6.80 -12.10
C ARG A 83 3.65 -7.00 -10.68
N ALA A 84 4.17 -6.24 -9.72
CA ALA A 84 3.75 -6.31 -8.33
C ALA A 84 2.27 -5.88 -8.18
N ALA A 85 1.85 -4.82 -8.86
CA ALA A 85 0.47 -4.37 -8.86
C ALA A 85 -0.47 -5.42 -9.47
N ALA A 86 -0.12 -5.98 -10.64
CA ALA A 86 -0.90 -7.02 -11.29
C ALA A 86 -1.04 -8.27 -10.42
N GLN A 87 0.04 -8.67 -9.73
CA GLN A 87 0.01 -9.77 -8.77
C GLN A 87 -0.96 -9.47 -7.61
N SER A 88 -0.84 -8.30 -6.99
CA SER A 88 -1.70 -7.92 -5.86
C SER A 88 -3.18 -7.92 -6.24
N ILE A 89 -3.53 -7.31 -7.38
CA ILE A 89 -4.91 -7.26 -7.89
C ILE A 89 -5.43 -8.66 -8.19
N SER A 90 -4.59 -9.54 -8.74
CA SER A 90 -4.98 -10.91 -9.09
C SER A 90 -5.33 -11.75 -7.86
N TYR A 91 -4.70 -11.48 -6.71
CA TYR A 91 -4.98 -12.17 -5.44
C TYR A 91 -6.07 -11.53 -4.60
N GLU A 92 -6.57 -10.35 -4.97
CA GLU A 92 -7.71 -9.73 -4.27
C GLU A 92 -9.01 -10.50 -4.51
N ILE A 93 -9.32 -10.88 -5.76
CA ILE A 93 -10.59 -11.56 -6.08
C ILE A 93 -10.75 -12.89 -5.33
N PRO A 94 -9.77 -13.82 -5.34
CA PRO A 94 -9.87 -15.08 -4.59
C PRO A 94 -9.89 -14.89 -3.07
N LEU A 95 -9.34 -13.78 -2.56
CA LEU A 95 -9.37 -13.46 -1.13
C LEU A 95 -10.74 -12.94 -0.69
N THR A 96 -11.47 -12.30 -1.60
CA THR A 96 -12.80 -11.73 -1.33
C THR A 96 -13.97 -12.71 -1.51
N LEU A 97 -13.73 -13.82 -2.21
CA LEU A 97 -14.72 -14.87 -2.49
C LEU A 97 -14.76 -15.90 -1.37
#